data_AF-A0A9E6FDB2-F1
#
_entry.id   AF-A0A9E6FDB2-F1
#
_cell.length_a   1.000
_cell.length_b   1.000
_cell.length_c   1.000
_cell.angle_alpha   90.00
_cell.angle_beta   90.00
_cell.angle_gamma   90.00
#
_symmetry.space_group_name_H-M   'P 1'
#
loop_
_entity.id
_entity.type
_entity.pdbx_description
1 polymer ?
#
loop_
_entity_poly.entity_id
_entity_poly.type
_entity_poly.pdbx_seq_one_letter_code
_entity_poly.pdbx_strand_id
1 'polypeptide(L)'
;MNKLLKKICNKKFRYLIYPLFLIIFSYLIIIISAEKIETSLIFPGWDKEENIQLSAPFDYENVDISLSQKEHISGIFIDNKSEKTIFYFQGNGGNLNYYYDDIQILKDFGYNVMALNYPGFGGSSLSPNRKNTQKYVEIFYSFIKKEKKIDNSDITIFAYSIGSGIALNFSKSHTVDKIILVAPLSSLFEMSVKEYGFILQKYLFLSERFNNKENIKYLKSPLLIIHGDKDPLIPLKQGKGIYENAPKETSYFLEIKNIGHNLVLQKYKNITKGFLKIFLEKGKFEKKYYSIDENTKIPEIEKEKVIDPLEKIKKLDFISDFSLTKYVGIGTSFKKIDYIPDTLTRIRGNYIKDIKGGQMLRKEALVALDEMGKDFYTKFGVKIAVVSGYRSYLHQMQIKANACPDTLCSKPGYSEHQSGLAIDLWETTTEKEFLSKKELNSYFLWLKENAHLYGFHNSYQNGVEIDGYEKEPWHWRYIEKDLATYLYEKKISFSQFYKKINTKESKY
;
A
#
# COMPACT_ATOMS: atom_id res chain seq x y z
N MET A 1 26.84 9.80 63.74
CA MET A 1 25.76 8.80 63.62
C MET A 1 24.83 8.70 64.84
N ASN A 2 25.33 8.74 66.09
CA ASN A 2 24.50 8.49 67.30
C ASN A 2 23.49 9.59 67.73
N LYS A 3 23.68 10.87 67.39
CA LYS A 3 22.73 11.95 67.75
C LYS A 3 21.45 11.96 66.90
N LEU A 4 21.53 11.56 65.63
CA LEU A 4 20.37 11.53 64.72
C LEU A 4 19.42 10.38 65.07
N LEU A 5 19.98 9.19 65.34
CA LEU A 5 19.24 8.01 65.79
C LEU A 5 18.56 8.22 67.15
N LYS A 6 19.23 8.91 68.11
CA LYS A 6 18.60 9.30 69.39
C LYS A 6 17.44 10.29 69.22
N LYS A 7 17.49 11.21 68.25
CA LYS A 7 16.37 12.12 67.93
C LYS A 7 15.17 11.38 67.35
N ILE A 8 15.39 10.37 66.50
CA ILE A 8 14.33 9.53 65.92
C ILE A 8 13.62 8.69 67.01
N CYS A 9 14.34 8.27 68.06
CA CYS A 9 13.75 7.56 69.21
C CYS A 9 13.01 8.45 70.22
N ASN A 10 13.00 9.78 70.05
CA ASN A 10 12.27 10.68 70.95
C ASN A 10 10.77 10.61 70.63
N LYS A 11 9.92 10.36 71.64
CA LYS A 11 8.45 10.18 71.48
C LYS A 11 7.83 11.33 70.68
N LYS A 12 8.24 12.59 70.95
CA LYS A 12 7.78 13.79 70.22
C LYS A 12 8.13 13.77 68.72
N PHE A 13 9.24 13.17 68.33
CA PHE A 13 9.69 13.09 66.93
C PHE A 13 8.89 12.02 66.15
N ARG A 14 8.50 10.91 66.81
CA ARG A 14 7.59 9.91 66.24
C ARG A 14 6.19 10.47 65.92
N TYR A 15 5.66 11.35 66.77
CA TYR A 15 4.36 12.01 66.52
C TYR A 15 4.36 12.93 65.29
N LEU A 16 5.53 13.39 64.82
CA LEU A 16 5.68 14.17 63.60
C LEU A 16 5.96 13.30 62.36
N ILE A 17 6.76 12.25 62.51
CA ILE A 17 7.13 11.35 61.40
C ILE A 17 5.96 10.49 60.94
N TYR A 18 5.16 9.95 61.86
CA TYR A 18 4.06 9.04 61.52
C TYR A 18 2.97 9.68 60.64
N PRO A 19 2.43 10.88 60.97
CA PRO A 19 1.48 11.56 60.09
C PRO A 19 2.12 11.97 58.76
N LEU A 20 3.40 12.37 58.75
CA LEU A 20 4.11 12.68 57.50
C LEU A 20 4.24 11.44 56.60
N PHE A 21 4.58 10.28 57.17
CA PHE A 21 4.62 9.01 56.46
C PHE A 21 3.23 8.62 55.93
N LEU A 22 2.16 8.76 56.74
CA LEU A 22 0.80 8.51 56.29
C LEU A 22 0.35 9.44 55.17
N ILE A 23 0.73 10.72 55.22
CA ILE A 23 0.46 11.69 54.14
C ILE A 23 1.18 11.26 52.86
N ILE A 24 2.47 10.94 52.93
CA ILE A 24 3.25 10.48 51.77
C ILE A 24 2.69 9.17 51.22
N PHE A 25 2.36 8.21 52.08
CA PHE A 25 1.80 6.93 51.68
C PHE A 25 0.42 7.08 51.04
N SER A 26 -0.46 7.91 51.62
CA SER A 26 -1.77 8.22 51.06
C SER A 26 -1.64 8.94 49.72
N TYR A 27 -0.71 9.89 49.60
CA TYR A 27 -0.39 10.56 48.35
C TYR A 27 0.10 9.59 47.26
N LEU A 28 0.99 8.64 47.61
CA LEU A 28 1.44 7.58 46.70
C LEU A 28 0.29 6.68 46.25
N ILE A 29 -0.61 6.27 47.16
CA ILE A 29 -1.81 5.52 46.82
C ILE A 29 -2.69 6.32 45.85
N ILE A 30 -2.89 7.62 46.11
CA ILE A 30 -3.68 8.49 45.24
C ILE A 30 -3.05 8.58 43.85
N ILE A 31 -1.72 8.75 43.73
CA ILE A 31 -1.03 8.80 42.44
C ILE A 31 -1.20 7.49 41.67
N ILE A 32 -0.90 6.34 42.31
CA ILE A 32 -1.02 5.02 41.67
C ILE A 32 -2.46 4.77 41.22
N SER A 33 -3.44 5.10 42.08
CA SER A 33 -4.86 4.96 41.75
C SER A 33 -5.25 5.87 40.60
N ALA A 34 -4.76 7.12 40.58
CA ALA A 34 -5.03 8.07 39.52
C ALA A 34 -4.46 7.61 38.17
N GLU A 35 -3.25 7.03 38.14
CA GLU A 35 -2.65 6.49 36.91
C GLU A 35 -3.47 5.34 36.32
N LYS A 36 -4.00 4.45 37.19
CA LYS A 36 -4.86 3.34 36.78
C LYS A 36 -6.21 3.82 36.25
N ILE A 37 -6.83 4.79 36.93
CA ILE A 37 -8.09 5.43 36.49
C ILE A 37 -7.87 6.11 35.14
N GLU A 38 -6.82 6.93 35.02
CA GLU A 38 -6.45 7.61 33.78
C GLU A 38 -6.25 6.62 32.64
N THR A 39 -5.49 5.55 32.85
CA THR A 39 -5.26 4.52 31.81
C THR A 39 -6.57 3.87 31.37
N SER A 40 -7.50 3.62 32.29
CA SER A 40 -8.80 3.01 31.99
C SER A 40 -9.76 3.98 31.27
N LEU A 41 -9.63 5.29 31.53
CA LEU A 41 -10.38 6.33 30.81
C LEU A 41 -9.84 6.54 29.39
N ILE A 42 -8.51 6.52 29.26
CA ILE A 42 -7.83 6.73 27.99
C ILE A 42 -8.00 5.51 27.07
N PHE A 43 -7.90 4.29 27.59
CA PHE A 43 -8.00 3.06 26.82
C PHE A 43 -9.17 2.23 27.33
N PRO A 44 -10.43 2.59 27.02
CA PRO A 44 -11.57 1.83 27.50
C PRO A 44 -11.52 0.38 26.99
N GLY A 45 -11.80 -0.59 27.87
CA GLY A 45 -11.92 -2.01 27.50
C GLY A 45 -10.60 -2.77 27.32
N TRP A 46 -9.44 -2.18 27.65
CA TRP A 46 -8.13 -2.83 27.52
C TRP A 46 -7.94 -4.10 28.37
N ASP A 47 -8.81 -4.35 29.35
CA ASP A 47 -8.76 -5.54 30.22
C ASP A 47 -9.76 -6.62 29.81
N LYS A 48 -10.48 -6.42 28.71
CA LYS A 48 -11.56 -7.28 28.22
C LYS A 48 -11.32 -7.65 26.76
N GLU A 49 -10.44 -8.61 26.46
CA GLU A 49 -10.56 -9.47 25.27
C GLU A 49 -9.46 -10.52 25.14
N GLU A 50 -9.84 -11.62 24.48
CA GLU A 50 -9.01 -12.77 24.11
C GLU A 50 -8.15 -12.44 22.86
N ASN A 51 -7.22 -13.32 22.51
CA ASN A 51 -6.37 -13.16 21.33
C ASN A 51 -7.20 -13.31 20.05
N ILE A 52 -7.73 -12.21 19.52
CA ILE A 52 -8.55 -12.19 18.30
C ILE A 52 -7.67 -11.83 17.10
N GLN A 53 -7.49 -12.81 16.21
CA GLN A 53 -6.81 -12.61 14.92
C GLN A 53 -7.57 -11.61 14.03
N LEU A 54 -6.84 -10.95 13.13
CA LEU A 54 -7.44 -10.02 12.18
C LEU A 54 -8.37 -10.79 11.21
N SER A 55 -9.66 -10.46 11.19
CA SER A 55 -10.65 -11.01 10.27
C SER A 55 -10.56 -10.27 8.93
N ALA A 56 -9.55 -10.64 8.13
CA ALA A 56 -9.28 -10.03 6.84
C ALA A 56 -9.42 -11.04 5.69
N PRO A 57 -9.96 -10.63 4.52
CA PRO A 57 -10.04 -11.45 3.31
C PRO A 57 -8.72 -11.47 2.51
N PHE A 58 -7.62 -10.99 3.09
CA PHE A 58 -6.31 -10.91 2.46
C PHE A 58 -5.24 -11.52 3.36
N ASP A 59 -4.14 -11.96 2.75
CA ASP A 59 -3.02 -12.56 3.46
C ASP A 59 -2.28 -11.51 4.32
N TYR A 60 -1.95 -11.90 5.55
CA TYR A 60 -1.11 -11.14 6.46
C TYR A 60 -0.36 -12.10 7.37
N GLU A 61 0.78 -11.65 7.88
CA GLU A 61 1.57 -12.36 8.87
C GLU A 61 1.18 -11.91 10.27
N ASN A 62 0.87 -12.88 11.15
CA ASN A 62 0.75 -12.62 12.58
C ASN A 62 2.14 -12.47 13.18
N VAL A 63 2.35 -11.38 13.91
CA VAL A 63 3.61 -11.08 14.59
C VAL A 63 3.38 -11.26 16.08
N ASP A 64 3.94 -12.34 16.64
CA ASP A 64 3.89 -12.62 18.08
C ASP A 64 5.32 -12.63 18.64
N ILE A 65 5.60 -11.67 19.52
CA ILE A 65 6.91 -11.49 20.16
C ILE A 65 6.80 -11.87 21.63
N SER A 66 7.33 -13.04 21.99
CA SER A 66 7.42 -13.48 23.38
C SER A 66 8.66 -12.86 24.06
N LEU A 67 8.44 -12.05 25.10
CA LEU A 67 9.50 -11.46 25.93
C LEU A 67 9.75 -12.27 27.20
N SER A 68 8.70 -12.93 27.72
CA SER A 68 8.75 -13.89 28.82
C SER A 68 7.49 -14.75 28.83
N GLN A 69 7.39 -15.72 29.74
CA GLN A 69 6.17 -16.54 29.92
C GLN A 69 4.89 -15.71 30.17
N LYS A 70 5.01 -14.46 30.66
CA LYS A 70 3.86 -13.60 31.01
C LYS A 70 3.81 -12.30 30.21
N GLU A 71 4.72 -12.11 29.25
CA GLU A 71 4.82 -10.87 28.49
C GLU A 71 5.01 -11.18 27.01
N HIS A 72 4.00 -10.84 26.22
CA HIS A 72 3.98 -11.04 24.77
C HIS A 72 3.38 -9.81 24.07
N ILE A 73 3.81 -9.56 22.84
CA ILE A 73 3.36 -8.46 21.98
C ILE A 73 2.76 -9.07 20.72
N SER A 74 1.51 -8.70 20.43
CA SER A 74 0.78 -9.13 19.24
C SER A 74 0.67 -8.00 18.22
N GLY A 75 0.77 -8.33 16.94
CA GLY A 75 0.57 -7.42 15.84
C GLY A 75 0.48 -8.16 14.51
N ILE A 76 0.52 -7.39 13.41
CA ILE A 76 0.47 -7.91 12.06
C ILE A 76 1.52 -7.25 11.17
N PHE A 77 1.90 -7.97 10.12
CA PHE A 77 2.64 -7.45 8.98
C PHE A 77 1.96 -7.87 7.68
N ILE A 78 1.68 -6.91 6.79
CA ILE A 78 1.11 -7.13 5.47
C ILE A 78 2.20 -6.86 4.44
N ASP A 79 2.58 -7.89 3.69
CA ASP A 79 3.62 -7.82 2.66
C ASP A 79 2.99 -7.61 1.27
N ASN A 80 3.08 -6.38 0.77
CA ASN A 80 2.66 -6.01 -0.58
C ASN A 80 3.82 -6.04 -1.59
N LYS A 81 4.97 -6.63 -1.23
CA LYS A 81 6.20 -6.64 -2.02
C LYS A 81 6.69 -5.22 -2.37
N SER A 82 6.45 -4.29 -1.47
CA SER A 82 6.87 -2.89 -1.60
C SER A 82 8.17 -2.64 -0.86
N GLU A 83 8.96 -1.69 -1.35
CA GLU A 83 10.11 -1.16 -0.61
C GLU A 83 9.66 -0.19 0.50
N LYS A 84 8.45 0.36 0.40
CA LYS A 84 7.90 1.32 1.36
C LYS A 84 6.93 0.64 2.34
N THR A 85 6.99 1.05 3.60
CA THR A 85 6.20 0.48 4.68
C THR A 85 5.44 1.56 5.45
N ILE A 86 4.18 1.31 5.77
CA ILE A 86 3.38 2.14 6.66
C ILE A 86 3.38 1.52 8.06
N PHE A 87 3.80 2.28 9.07
CA PHE A 87 3.60 1.94 10.47
C PHE A 87 2.29 2.55 10.96
N TYR A 88 1.27 1.72 11.17
CA TYR A 88 -0.04 2.14 11.62
C TYR A 88 -0.14 2.21 13.15
N PHE A 89 -0.52 3.38 13.66
CA PHE A 89 -0.80 3.64 15.07
C PHE A 89 -2.31 3.86 15.24
N GLN A 90 -2.98 2.84 15.75
CA GLN A 90 -4.43 2.82 15.95
C GLN A 90 -4.91 3.80 17.03
N GLY A 91 -6.24 3.96 17.13
CA GLY A 91 -6.88 4.65 18.24
C GLY A 91 -6.95 3.80 19.53
N ASN A 92 -7.77 4.24 20.48
CA ASN A 92 -8.00 3.59 21.78
C ASN A 92 -9.28 2.73 21.85
N GLY A 93 -9.99 2.55 20.73
CA GLY A 93 -11.33 1.98 20.71
C GLY A 93 -11.39 0.44 20.70
N GLY A 94 -10.25 -0.24 20.54
CA GLY A 94 -10.21 -1.69 20.49
C GLY A 94 -8.91 -2.24 19.90
N ASN A 95 -8.92 -3.53 19.58
CA ASN A 95 -7.84 -4.23 18.89
C ASN A 95 -7.81 -3.90 17.38
N LEU A 96 -6.82 -4.42 16.65
CA LEU A 96 -6.63 -4.13 15.21
C LEU A 96 -7.84 -4.47 14.31
N ASN A 97 -8.73 -5.40 14.70
CA ASN A 97 -9.96 -5.68 13.94
C ASN A 97 -10.88 -4.46 13.87
N TYR A 98 -10.96 -3.69 14.95
CA TYR A 98 -11.77 -2.49 14.99
C TYR A 98 -11.31 -1.46 13.93
N TYR A 99 -10.03 -1.50 13.55
CA TYR A 99 -9.39 -0.60 12.60
C TYR A 99 -9.12 -1.25 11.24
N TYR A 100 -9.78 -2.36 10.92
CA TYR A 100 -9.60 -3.10 9.67
C TYR A 100 -9.74 -2.21 8.43
N ASP A 101 -10.78 -1.37 8.37
CA ASP A 101 -11.05 -0.50 7.21
C ASP A 101 -9.88 0.45 6.92
N ASP A 102 -9.26 1.00 7.97
CA ASP A 102 -8.10 1.89 7.85
C ASP A 102 -6.90 1.11 7.33
N ILE A 103 -6.62 -0.06 7.90
CA ILE A 103 -5.53 -0.95 7.49
C ILE A 103 -5.70 -1.37 6.02
N GLN A 104 -6.93 -1.70 5.60
CA GLN A 104 -7.25 -2.04 4.22
C GLN A 104 -6.96 -0.87 3.27
N ILE A 105 -7.39 0.35 3.62
CA ILE A 105 -7.11 1.55 2.81
C ILE A 105 -5.61 1.76 2.63
N LEU A 106 -4.81 1.57 3.69
CA LEU A 106 -3.35 1.75 3.64
C LEU A 106 -2.68 0.67 2.77
N LYS A 107 -3.12 -0.58 2.90
CA LYS A 107 -2.69 -1.68 2.02
C LYS A 107 -3.00 -1.39 0.55
N ASP A 108 -4.17 -0.83 0.24
CA ASP A 108 -4.59 -0.57 -1.14
C ASP A 108 -3.72 0.49 -1.85
N PHE A 109 -2.92 1.28 -1.12
CA PHE A 109 -1.91 2.16 -1.69
C PHE A 109 -0.63 1.42 -2.14
N GLY A 110 -0.56 0.10 -1.94
CA GLY A 110 0.58 -0.73 -2.35
C GLY A 110 1.77 -0.68 -1.40
N TYR A 111 1.64 -0.11 -0.21
CA TYR A 111 2.68 -0.12 0.83
C TYR A 111 2.62 -1.42 1.62
N ASN A 112 3.75 -1.90 2.15
CA ASN A 112 3.68 -2.87 3.24
C ASN A 112 3.02 -2.19 4.45
N VAL A 113 2.34 -2.93 5.31
CA VAL A 113 1.70 -2.34 6.51
C VAL A 113 2.12 -3.12 7.73
N MET A 114 2.64 -2.44 8.74
CA MET A 114 2.88 -3.02 10.06
C MET A 114 2.04 -2.32 11.10
N ALA A 115 1.42 -3.09 11.99
CA ALA A 115 0.58 -2.57 13.05
C ALA A 115 0.69 -3.46 14.29
N LEU A 116 0.78 -2.87 15.47
CA LEU A 116 0.76 -3.61 16.74
C LEU A 116 -0.56 -3.39 17.47
N ASN A 117 -1.00 -4.41 18.21
CA ASN A 117 -1.98 -4.21 19.26
C ASN A 117 -1.29 -3.55 20.47
N TYR A 118 -1.83 -2.44 20.95
CA TYR A 118 -1.33 -1.79 22.17
C TYR A 118 -1.44 -2.72 23.39
N PRO A 119 -0.61 -2.54 24.44
CA PRO A 119 -0.67 -3.37 25.64
C PRO A 119 -2.11 -3.51 26.15
N GLY A 120 -2.56 -4.73 26.45
CA GLY A 120 -3.92 -5.04 26.87
C GLY A 120 -4.90 -5.37 25.73
N PHE A 121 -4.60 -4.99 24.49
CA PHE A 121 -5.48 -5.25 23.34
C PHE A 121 -5.00 -6.43 22.52
N GLY A 122 -5.92 -7.16 21.88
CA GLY A 122 -5.62 -8.12 20.82
C GLY A 122 -4.55 -9.16 21.18
N GLY A 123 -4.54 -9.60 22.44
CA GLY A 123 -3.52 -10.51 22.96
C GLY A 123 -2.17 -9.87 23.25
N SER A 124 -2.00 -8.56 23.33
CA SER A 124 -0.78 -7.95 23.88
C SER A 124 -0.86 -7.89 25.42
N SER A 125 0.20 -8.28 26.11
CA SER A 125 0.25 -8.27 27.58
C SER A 125 0.32 -6.87 28.19
N LEU A 126 0.17 -6.80 29.53
CA LEU A 126 0.32 -5.61 30.37
C LEU A 126 -0.75 -4.52 30.14
N SER A 127 -0.69 -3.46 30.95
CA SER A 127 -1.59 -2.31 30.83
C SER A 127 -1.09 -1.28 29.82
N PRO A 128 -1.98 -0.58 29.08
CA PRO A 128 -1.64 0.46 28.10
C PRO A 128 -1.26 1.78 28.78
N ASN A 129 -0.51 1.71 29.88
CA ASN A 129 0.13 2.90 30.44
C ASN A 129 1.21 3.40 29.48
N ARG A 130 1.68 4.63 29.72
CA ARG A 130 2.66 5.31 28.86
C ARG A 130 3.95 4.50 28.68
N LYS A 131 4.49 3.95 29.77
CA LYS A 131 5.77 3.20 29.78
C LYS A 131 5.65 1.93 28.94
N ASN A 132 4.60 1.16 29.15
CA ASN A 132 4.39 -0.10 28.44
C ASN A 132 4.09 0.14 26.96
N THR A 133 3.27 1.14 26.64
CA THR A 133 2.93 1.47 25.25
C THR A 133 4.19 1.86 24.47
N GLN A 134 5.04 2.72 25.03
CA GLN A 134 6.30 3.09 24.39
C GLN A 134 7.24 1.88 24.27
N LYS A 135 7.36 1.06 25.33
CA LYS A 135 8.17 -0.17 25.29
C LYS A 135 7.73 -1.10 24.15
N TYR A 136 6.42 -1.32 23.99
CA TYR A 136 5.90 -2.26 23.00
C TYR A 136 6.11 -1.76 21.58
N VAL A 137 5.85 -0.47 21.33
CA VAL A 137 6.12 0.18 20.05
C VAL A 137 7.59 0.00 19.65
N GLU A 138 8.52 0.30 20.56
CA GLU A 138 9.96 0.24 20.28
C GLU A 138 10.45 -1.20 19.99
N ILE A 139 9.96 -2.17 20.77
CA ILE A 139 10.31 -3.59 20.59
C ILE A 139 9.74 -4.11 19.27
N PHE A 140 8.44 -3.88 19.02
CA PHE A 140 7.77 -4.32 17.80
C PHE A 140 8.44 -3.73 16.56
N TYR A 141 8.68 -2.42 16.58
CA TYR A 141 9.39 -1.70 15.53
C TYR A 141 10.77 -2.30 15.25
N SER A 142 11.58 -2.47 16.29
CA SER A 142 12.95 -3.01 16.15
C SER A 142 12.96 -4.43 15.60
N PHE A 143 11.99 -5.25 16.03
CA PHE A 143 11.82 -6.63 15.57
C PHE A 143 11.50 -6.68 14.07
N ILE A 144 10.43 -5.99 13.63
CA ILE A 144 10.00 -5.98 12.23
C ILE A 144 11.07 -5.37 11.34
N LYS A 145 11.68 -4.26 11.76
CA LYS A 145 12.74 -3.60 11.01
C LYS A 145 13.90 -4.56 10.72
N LYS A 146 14.33 -5.32 11.73
CA LYS A 146 15.41 -6.30 11.60
C LYS A 146 15.01 -7.48 10.70
N GLU A 147 13.81 -8.03 10.91
CA GLU A 147 13.36 -9.22 10.20
C GLU A 147 13.10 -8.95 8.72
N LYS A 148 12.40 -7.84 8.42
CA LYS A 148 12.02 -7.46 7.06
C LYS A 148 13.06 -6.58 6.37
N LYS A 149 14.16 -6.24 7.05
CA LYS A 149 15.28 -5.41 6.55
C LYS A 149 14.82 -4.04 6.03
N ILE A 150 13.96 -3.37 6.80
CA ILE A 150 13.38 -2.06 6.43
C ILE A 150 14.28 -0.94 6.94
N ASP A 151 14.48 0.12 6.16
CA ASP A 151 15.15 1.34 6.63
C ASP A 151 14.14 2.43 7.04
N ASN A 152 14.53 3.30 7.98
CA ASN A 152 13.61 4.33 8.49
C ASN A 152 13.14 5.29 7.38
N SER A 153 13.99 5.55 6.37
CA SER A 153 13.70 6.36 5.19
C SER A 153 12.62 5.77 4.29
N ASP A 154 12.19 4.54 4.56
CA ASP A 154 11.13 3.85 3.85
C ASP A 154 9.86 3.69 4.68
N ILE A 155 9.86 4.20 5.92
CA ILE A 155 8.74 4.11 6.84
C ILE A 155 7.92 5.40 6.79
N THR A 156 6.64 5.28 6.49
CA THR A 156 5.65 6.33 6.71
C THR A 156 4.85 6.00 7.96
N ILE A 157 4.73 6.93 8.89
CA ILE A 157 3.84 6.78 10.04
C ILE A 157 2.43 7.21 9.65
N PHE A 158 1.45 6.39 9.98
CA PHE A 158 0.03 6.73 9.86
C PHE A 158 -0.63 6.55 11.22
N ALA A 159 -1.18 7.61 11.80
CA ALA A 159 -1.66 7.58 13.17
C ALA A 159 -3.05 8.18 13.33
N TYR A 160 -3.92 7.50 14.04
CA TYR A 160 -5.32 7.88 14.22
C TYR A 160 -5.62 8.27 15.66
N SER A 161 -6.28 9.42 15.87
CA SER A 161 -6.74 9.89 17.17
C SER A 161 -5.63 9.85 18.22
N ILE A 162 -5.78 9.08 19.31
CA ILE A 162 -4.75 8.96 20.34
C ILE A 162 -3.42 8.39 19.83
N GLY A 163 -3.46 7.55 18.79
CA GLY A 163 -2.29 6.99 18.14
C GLY A 163 -1.34 8.09 17.69
N SER A 164 -1.85 9.29 17.37
CA SER A 164 -1.02 10.46 17.03
C SER A 164 -0.04 10.83 18.13
N GLY A 165 -0.43 10.75 19.41
CA GLY A 165 0.47 11.06 20.51
C GLY A 165 1.56 10.01 20.73
N ILE A 166 1.23 8.74 20.50
CA ILE A 166 2.17 7.62 20.56
C ILE A 166 3.18 7.74 19.40
N ALA A 167 2.67 7.95 18.19
CA ALA A 167 3.44 8.16 16.96
C ALA A 167 4.40 9.35 17.05
N LEU A 168 3.94 10.50 17.54
CA LEU A 168 4.79 11.68 17.69
C LEU A 168 5.85 11.50 18.76
N ASN A 169 5.56 10.77 19.85
CA ASN A 169 6.57 10.43 20.84
C ASN A 169 7.64 9.48 20.25
N PHE A 170 7.23 8.49 19.47
CA PHE A 170 8.14 7.60 18.73
C PHE A 170 9.03 8.36 17.74
N SER A 171 8.45 9.34 17.03
CA SER A 171 9.15 10.18 16.04
C SER A 171 10.22 11.10 16.61
N LYS A 172 10.29 11.27 17.94
CA LYS A 172 11.38 12.01 18.60
C LYS A 172 12.73 11.31 18.48
N SER A 173 12.71 9.98 18.53
CA SER A 173 13.90 9.14 18.46
C SER A 173 14.12 8.56 17.05
N HIS A 174 13.08 8.60 16.20
CA HIS A 174 13.09 7.99 14.88
C HIS A 174 12.69 9.01 13.82
N THR A 175 13.65 9.45 13.01
CA THR A 175 13.34 10.19 11.78
C THR A 175 12.85 9.21 10.73
N VAL A 176 11.65 9.44 10.20
CA VAL A 176 10.96 8.59 9.23
C VAL A 176 10.73 9.33 7.91
N ASP A 177 10.28 8.65 6.85
CA ASP A 177 9.98 9.27 5.55
C ASP A 177 8.93 10.37 5.69
N LYS A 178 7.74 10.03 6.20
CA LYS A 178 6.58 10.93 6.31
C LYS A 178 5.72 10.58 7.52
N ILE A 179 4.90 11.54 7.97
CA ILE A 179 3.95 11.35 9.06
C ILE A 179 2.57 11.86 8.63
N ILE A 180 1.55 11.01 8.81
CA ILE A 180 0.15 11.32 8.55
C ILE A 180 -0.62 11.14 9.86
N LEU A 181 -1.29 12.21 10.32
CA LEU A 181 -2.08 12.23 11.54
C LEU A 181 -3.56 12.47 11.20
N VAL A 182 -4.44 11.57 11.61
CA VAL A 182 -5.88 11.67 11.41
C VAL A 182 -6.58 11.96 12.74
N ALA A 183 -7.38 13.02 12.79
CA ALA A 183 -8.07 13.53 13.97
C ALA A 183 -7.17 13.63 15.24
N PRO A 184 -5.97 14.25 15.16
CA PRO A 184 -5.03 14.22 16.27
C PRO A 184 -5.39 15.19 17.39
N LEU A 185 -4.91 14.89 18.61
CA LEU A 185 -5.03 15.76 19.78
C LEU A 185 -3.77 16.60 20.02
N SER A 186 -3.90 17.90 20.33
CA SER A 186 -2.73 18.75 20.62
C SER A 186 -2.19 18.55 22.03
N SER A 187 -3.08 18.36 22.99
CA SER A 187 -2.72 17.95 24.35
C SER A 187 -3.92 17.29 25.02
N LEU A 188 -3.70 16.12 25.63
CA LEU A 188 -4.73 15.43 26.39
C LEU A 188 -5.15 16.27 27.61
N PHE A 189 -4.22 17.07 28.15
CA PHE A 189 -4.48 17.98 29.27
C PHE A 189 -5.29 19.20 28.85
N GLU A 190 -4.95 19.86 27.72
CA GLU A 190 -5.78 20.98 27.23
C GLU A 190 -7.19 20.51 26.89
N MET A 191 -7.34 19.30 26.33
CA MET A 191 -8.63 18.68 26.06
C MET A 191 -9.38 18.35 27.36
N SER A 192 -8.73 17.67 28.32
CA SER A 192 -9.38 17.24 29.57
C SER A 192 -9.81 18.42 30.45
N VAL A 193 -9.02 19.49 30.53
CA VAL A 193 -9.30 20.65 31.36
C VAL A 193 -10.30 21.61 30.71
N LYS A 194 -10.16 21.92 29.40
CA LYS A 194 -11.01 22.94 28.75
C LYS A 194 -12.35 22.39 28.24
N GLU A 195 -12.42 21.13 27.85
CA GLU A 195 -13.65 20.54 27.29
C GLU A 195 -14.44 19.71 28.31
N TYR A 196 -13.73 19.01 29.20
CA TYR A 196 -14.35 18.06 30.15
C TYR A 196 -14.26 18.47 31.62
N GLY A 197 -13.65 19.63 31.92
CA GLY A 197 -13.51 20.15 33.30
C GLY A 197 -12.70 19.26 34.24
N PHE A 198 -11.88 18.34 33.70
CA PHE A 198 -11.16 17.33 34.47
C PHE A 198 -9.93 17.92 35.17
N ILE A 199 -10.17 18.51 36.32
CA ILE A 199 -9.23 19.32 37.08
C ILE A 199 -8.22 18.49 37.92
N LEU A 200 -8.45 17.18 38.11
CA LEU A 200 -7.63 16.32 38.96
C LEU A 200 -6.16 16.24 38.49
N GLN A 201 -5.89 16.17 37.19
CA GLN A 201 -4.53 16.13 36.65
C GLN A 201 -3.70 17.37 37.05
N LYS A 202 -4.34 18.55 37.10
CA LYS A 202 -3.69 19.81 37.49
C LYS A 202 -3.29 19.81 38.97
N TYR A 203 -4.13 19.26 39.85
CA TYR A 203 -3.89 19.26 41.30
C TYR A 203 -3.04 18.09 41.80
N LEU A 204 -2.94 16.99 41.04
CA LEU A 204 -2.13 15.83 41.39
C LEU A 204 -0.72 15.83 40.75
N PHE A 205 -0.33 16.92 40.08
CA PHE A 205 0.97 17.05 39.37
C PHE A 205 1.27 15.87 38.44
N LEU A 206 0.24 15.27 37.84
CA LEU A 206 0.43 14.17 36.90
C LEU A 206 1.11 14.71 35.64
N SER A 207 2.14 14.01 35.16
CA SER A 207 2.89 14.44 33.98
C SER A 207 1.97 14.54 32.77
N GLU A 208 2.08 15.63 31.99
CA GLU A 208 1.28 15.82 30.79
C GLU A 208 1.50 14.66 29.79
N ARG A 209 0.45 13.86 29.54
CA ARG A 209 0.47 12.84 28.49
C ARG A 209 0.16 13.51 27.15
N PHE A 210 0.95 13.15 26.13
CA PHE A 210 0.73 13.58 24.75
C PHE A 210 0.73 15.11 24.56
N ASN A 211 1.72 15.82 25.10
CA ASN A 211 1.97 17.22 24.72
C ASN A 211 2.49 17.30 23.26
N ASN A 212 1.61 16.98 22.33
CA ASN A 212 1.91 16.90 20.91
C ASN A 212 2.20 18.29 20.34
N LYS A 213 1.58 19.33 20.90
CA LYS A 213 1.85 20.73 20.56
C LYS A 213 3.29 21.15 20.76
N GLU A 214 3.94 20.71 21.84
CA GLU A 214 5.37 20.98 22.05
C GLU A 214 6.25 20.01 21.26
N ASN A 215 5.85 18.74 21.17
CA ASN A 215 6.64 17.73 20.48
C ASN A 215 6.76 17.99 18.97
N ILE A 216 5.70 18.51 18.36
CA ILE A 216 5.63 18.69 16.90
C ILE A 216 6.60 19.76 16.39
N LYS A 217 7.04 20.70 17.23
CA LYS A 217 7.96 21.79 16.86
C LYS A 217 9.31 21.30 16.33
N TYR A 218 9.72 20.11 16.77
CA TYR A 218 11.02 19.51 16.43
C TYR A 218 10.92 18.45 15.34
N LEU A 219 9.77 18.33 14.68
CA LEU A 219 9.55 17.32 13.66
C LEU A 219 10.44 17.56 12.44
N LYS A 220 11.09 16.50 11.95
CA LYS A 220 11.95 16.55 10.76
C LYS A 220 11.26 16.03 9.50
N SER A 221 10.33 15.10 9.66
CA SER A 221 9.59 14.47 8.55
C SER A 221 8.46 15.39 8.07
N PRO A 222 8.12 15.37 6.76
CA PRO A 222 6.90 15.98 6.26
C PRO A 222 5.66 15.48 6.99
N LEU A 223 4.74 16.39 7.28
CA LEU A 223 3.56 16.16 8.09
C LEU A 223 2.28 16.45 7.31
N LEU A 224 1.35 15.52 7.33
CA LEU A 224 -0.02 15.72 6.90
C LEU A 224 -0.96 15.54 8.08
N ILE A 225 -1.80 16.54 8.35
CA ILE A 225 -2.90 16.42 9.33
C ILE A 225 -4.22 16.38 8.58
N ILE A 226 -5.09 15.44 8.95
CA ILE A 226 -6.45 15.30 8.39
C ILE A 226 -7.44 15.38 9.54
N HIS A 227 -8.43 16.27 9.48
CA HIS A 227 -9.35 16.48 10.60
C HIS A 227 -10.76 16.84 10.14
N GLY A 228 -11.79 16.23 10.75
CA GLY A 228 -13.19 16.57 10.51
C GLY A 228 -13.64 17.87 11.18
N ASP A 229 -14.34 18.74 10.47
CA ASP A 229 -14.76 20.04 11.01
C ASP A 229 -15.86 19.96 12.09
N LYS A 230 -16.54 18.82 12.20
CA LYS A 230 -17.61 18.55 13.17
C LYS A 230 -17.22 17.45 14.17
N ASP A 231 -15.92 17.27 14.43
CA ASP A 231 -15.43 16.30 15.40
C ASP A 231 -15.86 16.66 16.84
N PRO A 232 -16.75 15.86 17.48
CA PRO A 232 -17.23 16.14 18.82
C PRO A 232 -16.32 15.57 19.92
N LEU A 233 -15.39 14.67 19.57
CA LEU A 233 -14.50 14.01 20.54
C LEU A 233 -13.19 14.75 20.67
N ILE A 234 -12.56 15.04 19.52
CA ILE A 234 -11.33 15.83 19.42
C ILE A 234 -11.64 17.05 18.56
N PRO A 235 -12.06 18.18 19.17
CA PRO A 235 -12.48 19.35 18.40
C PRO A 235 -11.41 19.81 17.42
N LEU A 236 -11.81 20.24 16.22
CA LEU A 236 -10.93 20.69 15.13
C LEU A 236 -9.79 21.63 15.56
N LYS A 237 -10.02 22.46 16.59
CA LYS A 237 -8.99 23.36 17.16
C LYS A 237 -7.75 22.63 17.68
N GLN A 238 -7.88 21.36 18.09
CA GLN A 238 -6.77 20.52 18.53
C GLN A 238 -5.87 20.19 17.34
N GLY A 239 -6.45 19.69 16.23
CA GLY A 239 -5.70 19.45 15.00
C GLY A 239 -5.04 20.73 14.47
N LYS A 240 -5.77 21.85 14.45
CA LYS A 240 -5.22 23.17 14.07
C LYS A 240 -4.10 23.60 15.01
N GLY A 241 -4.22 23.36 16.31
CA GLY A 241 -3.18 23.64 17.29
C GLY A 241 -1.88 22.88 17.03
N ILE A 242 -1.95 21.60 16.62
CA ILE A 242 -0.75 20.86 16.17
C ILE A 242 -0.18 21.53 14.92
N TYR A 243 -1.01 21.76 13.91
CA TYR A 243 -0.58 22.34 12.65
C TYR A 243 0.13 23.69 12.83
N GLU A 244 -0.43 24.57 13.67
CA GLU A 244 0.13 25.88 14.01
C GLU A 244 1.50 25.82 14.65
N ASN A 245 1.80 24.76 15.41
CA ASN A 245 3.08 24.57 16.08
C ASN A 245 4.06 23.70 15.29
N ALA A 246 3.64 23.11 14.16
CA ALA A 246 4.47 22.28 13.31
C ALA A 246 5.34 23.12 12.34
N PRO A 247 6.48 22.60 11.86
CA PRO A 247 7.30 23.25 10.83
C PRO A 247 6.50 23.52 9.55
N LYS A 248 6.22 24.80 9.27
CA LYS A 248 5.30 25.21 8.19
C LYS A 248 5.79 24.87 6.78
N GLU A 249 7.09 24.75 6.61
CA GLU A 249 7.69 24.41 5.32
C GLU A 249 7.30 23.00 4.83
N THR A 250 7.06 22.07 5.76
CA THR A 250 6.82 20.66 5.45
C THR A 250 5.51 20.12 6.03
N SER A 251 4.67 20.99 6.60
CA SER A 251 3.40 20.61 7.22
C SER A 251 2.19 21.04 6.39
N TYR A 252 1.21 20.15 6.29
CA TYR A 252 0.01 20.31 5.49
C TYR A 252 -1.24 19.93 6.31
N PHE A 253 -2.39 20.51 5.97
CA PHE A 253 -3.65 20.27 6.65
C PHE A 253 -4.81 20.05 5.67
N LEU A 254 -5.58 18.98 5.89
CA LEU A 254 -6.83 18.69 5.19
C LEU A 254 -7.98 18.76 6.21
N GLU A 255 -8.78 19.82 6.12
CA GLU A 255 -10.01 19.94 6.89
C GLU A 255 -11.15 19.29 6.09
N ILE A 256 -11.69 18.17 6.57
CA ILE A 256 -12.79 17.47 5.92
C ILE A 256 -14.11 18.04 6.41
N LYS A 257 -14.94 18.56 5.50
CA LYS A 257 -16.23 19.17 5.81
C LYS A 257 -17.29 18.13 6.17
N ASN A 258 -18.15 18.48 7.11
CA ASN A 258 -19.33 17.71 7.51
C ASN A 258 -19.03 16.28 7.97
N ILE A 259 -17.92 16.08 8.68
CA ILE A 259 -17.57 14.77 9.28
C ILE A 259 -17.10 14.95 10.73
N GLY A 260 -17.44 13.96 11.55
CA GLY A 260 -17.05 13.89 12.96
C GLY A 260 -15.71 13.19 13.17
N HIS A 261 -15.54 12.58 14.36
CA HIS A 261 -14.31 11.88 14.72
C HIS A 261 -14.05 10.62 13.89
N ASN A 262 -15.11 9.88 13.53
CA ASN A 262 -15.02 8.58 12.88
C ASN A 262 -15.19 8.68 11.36
N LEU A 263 -14.62 7.71 10.63
CA LEU A 263 -14.75 7.58 9.18
C LEU A 263 -14.24 8.81 8.40
N VAL A 264 -13.30 9.57 8.98
CA VAL A 264 -12.71 10.78 8.37
C VAL A 264 -12.15 10.49 6.98
N LEU A 265 -11.54 9.31 6.80
CA LEU A 265 -10.99 8.87 5.52
C LEU A 265 -12.04 8.37 4.52
N GLN A 266 -13.22 7.98 5.00
CA GLN A 266 -14.30 7.45 4.17
C GLN A 266 -15.20 8.56 3.62
N LYS A 267 -15.31 9.70 4.32
CA LYS A 267 -16.02 10.88 3.79
C LYS A 267 -15.25 11.41 2.58
N TYR A 268 -15.97 11.61 1.48
CA TYR A 268 -15.39 12.01 0.18
C TYR A 268 -14.23 11.09 -0.25
N LYS A 269 -14.38 9.77 -0.01
CA LYS A 269 -13.35 8.73 -0.15
C LYS A 269 -12.43 8.92 -1.36
N ASN A 270 -12.97 9.19 -2.54
CA ASN A 270 -12.16 9.37 -3.76
C ASN A 270 -11.25 10.60 -3.70
N ILE A 271 -11.76 11.72 -3.18
CA ILE A 271 -11.00 12.97 -3.03
C ILE A 271 -9.94 12.77 -1.94
N THR A 272 -10.33 12.30 -0.76
CA THR A 272 -9.42 12.07 0.38
C THR A 272 -8.33 11.05 0.03
N LYS A 273 -8.66 9.95 -0.67
CA LYS A 273 -7.66 9.00 -1.20
C LYS A 273 -6.73 9.64 -2.23
N GLY A 274 -7.22 10.54 -3.07
CA GLY A 274 -6.41 11.29 -4.03
C GLY A 274 -5.36 12.16 -3.34
N PHE A 275 -5.76 12.94 -2.33
CA PHE A 275 -4.82 13.74 -1.53
C PHE A 275 -3.81 12.86 -0.78
N LEU A 276 -4.25 11.77 -0.18
CA LEU A 276 -3.36 10.80 0.48
C LEU A 276 -2.34 10.23 -0.49
N LYS A 277 -2.77 9.81 -1.69
CA LYS A 277 -1.88 9.33 -2.74
C LYS A 277 -0.80 10.35 -3.08
N ILE A 278 -1.19 11.60 -3.32
CA ILE A 278 -0.24 12.69 -3.64
C ILE A 278 0.77 12.88 -2.50
N PHE A 279 0.32 12.88 -1.25
CA PHE A 279 1.22 13.07 -0.12
C PHE A 279 2.15 11.87 0.09
N LEU A 280 1.65 10.66 -0.06
CA LEU A 280 2.44 9.43 0.03
C LEU A 280 3.54 9.42 -1.05
N GLU A 281 3.22 9.81 -2.28
CA GLU A 281 4.17 9.87 -3.40
C GLU A 281 5.16 11.02 -3.28
N LYS A 282 4.71 12.23 -2.92
CA LYS A 282 5.52 13.46 -3.01
C LYS A 282 5.98 14.06 -1.69
N GLY A 283 5.28 13.77 -0.59
CA GLY A 283 5.49 14.40 0.72
C GLY A 283 5.16 15.90 0.77
N LYS A 284 4.52 16.44 -0.27
CA LYS A 284 4.20 17.87 -0.39
C LYS A 284 2.93 18.11 -1.19
N PHE A 285 2.29 19.24 -0.92
CA PHE A 285 1.23 19.83 -1.74
C PHE A 285 1.61 21.24 -2.17
N GLU A 286 0.90 21.76 -3.16
CA GLU A 286 1.01 23.16 -3.57
C GLU A 286 0.53 24.11 -2.47
N LYS A 287 -0.63 23.83 -1.87
CA LYS A 287 -1.19 24.62 -0.77
C LYS A 287 -0.93 23.93 0.57
N LYS A 288 -0.67 24.71 1.61
CA LYS A 288 -0.45 24.18 2.97
C LYS A 288 -1.74 23.75 3.67
N TYR A 289 -2.89 24.26 3.23
CA TYR A 289 -4.18 23.99 3.83
C TYR A 289 -5.24 23.81 2.74
N TYR A 290 -6.04 22.76 2.87
CA TYR A 290 -7.20 22.49 2.03
C TYR A 290 -8.42 22.26 2.90
N SER A 291 -9.56 22.81 2.48
CA SER A 291 -10.86 22.43 3.00
C SER A 291 -11.55 21.55 1.97
N ILE A 292 -11.88 20.31 2.36
CA ILE A 292 -12.34 19.26 1.47
C ILE A 292 -13.85 19.06 1.65
N ASP A 293 -14.57 19.22 0.55
CA ASP A 293 -15.99 18.89 0.38
C ASP A 293 -16.20 18.01 -0.88
N GLU A 294 -17.46 17.75 -1.24
CA GLU A 294 -17.82 16.94 -2.42
C GLU A 294 -17.41 17.55 -3.76
N ASN A 295 -17.19 18.87 -3.82
CA ASN A 295 -16.87 19.60 -5.03
C ASN A 295 -15.36 19.88 -5.15
N THR A 296 -14.60 19.49 -4.14
CA THR A 296 -13.16 19.76 -4.08
C THR A 296 -12.43 18.96 -5.14
N LYS A 297 -11.71 19.69 -6.02
CA LYS A 297 -10.86 19.07 -7.03
C LYS A 297 -9.58 18.56 -6.38
N ILE A 298 -9.19 17.34 -6.73
CA ILE A 298 -7.88 16.80 -6.37
C ILE A 298 -6.82 17.66 -7.09
N PRO A 299 -5.80 18.18 -6.40
CA PRO A 299 -4.72 18.94 -7.03
C PRO A 299 -4.13 18.11 -8.16
N GLU A 300 -3.97 18.73 -9.34
CA GLU A 300 -3.24 18.08 -10.40
C GLU A 300 -1.85 17.76 -9.89
N ILE A 301 -1.46 16.49 -9.95
CA ILE A 301 -0.08 16.10 -9.79
C ILE A 301 0.66 16.87 -10.87
N GLU A 302 1.34 17.97 -10.52
CA GLU A 302 2.38 18.53 -11.39
C GLU A 302 3.25 17.34 -11.73
N LYS A 303 3.20 16.91 -12.99
CA LYS A 303 4.05 15.84 -13.50
C LYS A 303 5.46 16.42 -13.44
N GLU A 304 6.13 16.35 -12.29
CA GLU A 304 7.58 16.51 -12.19
C GLU A 304 8.15 15.69 -13.34
N LYS A 305 8.79 16.37 -14.31
CA LYS A 305 9.22 15.85 -15.62
C LYS A 305 9.21 14.33 -15.66
N VAL A 306 8.03 13.77 -15.93
CA VAL A 306 7.91 12.39 -16.38
C VAL A 306 8.74 12.43 -17.65
N ILE A 307 9.85 11.70 -17.69
CA ILE A 307 10.44 11.30 -18.97
C ILE A 307 9.23 10.86 -19.76
N ASP A 308 8.83 11.65 -20.78
CA ASP A 308 7.60 11.40 -21.56
C ASP A 308 7.51 9.88 -21.72
N PRO A 309 6.42 9.19 -21.31
CA PRO A 309 6.37 7.74 -21.39
C PRO A 309 6.82 7.25 -22.76
N LEU A 310 6.57 8.05 -23.81
CA LEU A 310 7.11 7.85 -25.14
C LEU A 310 8.65 7.90 -25.22
N GLU A 311 9.34 8.81 -24.54
CA GLU A 311 10.83 8.86 -24.45
C GLU A 311 11.43 7.67 -23.70
N LYS A 312 10.75 7.15 -22.66
CA LYS A 312 11.18 5.89 -22.02
C LYS A 312 10.98 4.71 -22.97
N ILE A 313 9.82 4.64 -23.60
CA ILE A 313 9.44 3.56 -24.51
C ILE A 313 10.28 3.58 -25.81
N LYS A 314 10.62 4.75 -26.35
CA LYS A 314 11.50 4.90 -27.52
C LYS A 314 12.90 4.32 -27.30
N LYS A 315 13.35 4.18 -26.04
CA LYS A 315 14.64 3.57 -25.70
C LYS A 315 14.57 2.05 -25.61
N LEU A 316 13.38 1.45 -25.69
CA LEU A 316 13.23 0.00 -25.73
C LEU A 316 13.83 -0.54 -27.05
N ASP A 317 14.32 -1.77 -26.98
CA ASP A 317 14.94 -2.42 -28.12
C ASP A 317 13.89 -3.13 -28.98
N PHE A 318 13.44 -2.48 -30.05
CA PHE A 318 12.48 -3.06 -30.97
C PHE A 318 13.10 -3.93 -32.08
N ILE A 319 14.42 -4.12 -32.07
CA ILE A 319 15.19 -4.66 -33.22
C ILE A 319 15.91 -5.97 -32.89
N SER A 320 16.46 -6.13 -31.69
CA SER A 320 17.19 -7.34 -31.30
C SER A 320 16.26 -8.54 -31.14
N ASP A 321 16.65 -9.68 -31.70
CA ASP A 321 15.88 -10.93 -31.60
C ASP A 321 15.69 -11.40 -30.14
N PHE A 322 16.58 -10.99 -29.23
CA PHE A 322 16.51 -11.31 -27.80
C PHE A 322 15.55 -10.41 -27.01
N SER A 323 15.17 -9.26 -27.58
CA SER A 323 14.38 -8.27 -26.86
C SER A 323 12.95 -8.75 -26.61
N LEU A 324 12.43 -8.44 -25.42
CA LEU A 324 11.03 -8.68 -25.07
C LEU A 324 10.07 -7.84 -25.92
N THR A 325 10.55 -6.69 -26.39
CA THR A 325 9.81 -5.70 -27.18
C THR A 325 10.18 -5.73 -28.66
N LYS A 326 10.88 -6.77 -29.14
CA LYS A 326 11.11 -6.98 -30.58
C LYS A 326 9.78 -6.96 -31.33
N TYR A 327 9.65 -6.02 -32.27
CA TYR A 327 8.53 -6.02 -33.21
C TYR A 327 8.80 -7.04 -34.32
N VAL A 328 7.81 -7.88 -34.60
CA VAL A 328 7.79 -8.85 -35.69
C VAL A 328 6.40 -8.80 -36.31
N GLY A 329 6.31 -8.77 -37.63
CA GLY A 329 5.04 -8.59 -38.33
C GLY A 329 5.27 -8.26 -39.79
N ILE A 330 4.31 -7.60 -40.45
CA ILE A 330 4.47 -7.23 -41.87
C ILE A 330 5.75 -6.41 -42.07
N GLY A 331 6.63 -6.90 -42.94
CA GLY A 331 7.87 -6.23 -43.33
C GLY A 331 9.02 -6.37 -42.32
N THR A 332 8.80 -7.02 -41.17
CA THR A 332 9.83 -7.14 -40.12
C THR A 332 9.93 -8.59 -39.63
N SER A 333 11.05 -9.25 -39.94
CA SER A 333 11.38 -10.59 -39.45
C SER A 333 12.31 -10.56 -38.22
N PHE A 334 12.60 -11.74 -37.68
CA PHE A 334 13.83 -11.98 -36.92
C PHE A 334 15.05 -11.81 -37.83
N LYS A 335 16.18 -11.33 -37.29
CA LYS A 335 17.46 -11.26 -38.01
C LYS A 335 17.98 -12.67 -38.28
N LYS A 336 17.98 -13.52 -37.26
CA LYS A 336 18.17 -14.95 -37.41
C LYS A 336 16.81 -15.58 -37.70
N ILE A 337 16.57 -15.97 -38.95
CA ILE A 337 15.22 -16.38 -39.40
C ILE A 337 14.70 -17.62 -38.64
N ASP A 338 15.60 -18.48 -38.18
CA ASP A 338 15.35 -19.67 -37.37
C ASP A 338 15.58 -19.42 -35.86
N TYR A 339 15.49 -18.17 -35.41
CA TYR A 339 15.68 -17.80 -34.00
C TYR A 339 14.83 -18.66 -33.05
N ILE A 340 15.47 -19.12 -31.98
CA ILE A 340 14.89 -19.85 -30.86
C ILE A 340 15.32 -19.12 -29.59
N PRO A 341 14.38 -18.63 -28.75
CA PRO A 341 14.74 -18.02 -27.49
C PRO A 341 15.38 -19.02 -26.52
N ASP A 342 16.42 -18.57 -25.83
CA ASP A 342 17.18 -19.32 -24.82
C ASP A 342 16.42 -19.51 -23.49
N THR A 343 15.46 -18.62 -23.22
CA THR A 343 14.65 -18.58 -21.99
C THR A 343 13.30 -19.31 -22.11
N LEU A 344 13.11 -20.11 -23.18
CA LEU A 344 11.89 -20.90 -23.36
C LEU A 344 11.73 -21.94 -22.23
N THR A 345 10.53 -22.00 -21.69
CA THR A 345 10.11 -23.00 -20.71
C THR A 345 8.69 -23.49 -21.02
N ARG A 346 8.31 -24.66 -20.49
CA ARG A 346 6.95 -25.16 -20.65
C ARG A 346 5.97 -24.28 -19.90
N ILE A 347 4.82 -24.00 -20.50
CA ILE A 347 3.73 -23.30 -19.84
C ILE A 347 3.21 -24.17 -18.70
N ARG A 348 3.46 -23.70 -17.48
CA ARG A 348 3.01 -24.32 -16.22
C ARG A 348 2.64 -23.19 -15.29
N GLY A 349 1.48 -23.30 -14.66
CA GLY A 349 0.97 -22.29 -13.75
C GLY A 349 -0.22 -22.83 -12.97
N ASN A 350 -0.45 -22.27 -11.79
CA ASN A 350 -1.60 -22.68 -10.97
C ASN A 350 -2.92 -22.23 -11.61
N TYR A 351 -2.87 -21.13 -12.37
CA TYR A 351 -4.04 -20.46 -12.93
C TYR A 351 -4.12 -20.55 -14.46
N ILE A 352 -3.22 -21.32 -15.07
CA ILE A 352 -3.13 -21.51 -16.52
C ILE A 352 -3.43 -22.97 -16.88
N LYS A 353 -4.14 -23.17 -17.98
CA LYS A 353 -4.40 -24.49 -18.57
C LYS A 353 -3.78 -24.54 -19.96
N ASP A 354 -2.70 -25.30 -20.12
CA ASP A 354 -2.15 -25.67 -21.42
C ASP A 354 -3.05 -26.74 -22.06
N ILE A 355 -3.77 -26.37 -23.12
CA ILE A 355 -4.80 -27.23 -23.73
C ILE A 355 -4.19 -28.42 -24.47
N LYS A 356 -3.11 -28.19 -25.22
CA LYS A 356 -2.49 -29.22 -26.08
C LYS A 356 -1.37 -29.97 -25.38
N GLY A 357 -0.84 -29.41 -24.29
CA GLY A 357 0.28 -29.96 -23.56
C GLY A 357 1.60 -29.73 -24.28
N GLY A 358 2.58 -29.17 -23.56
CA GLY A 358 3.92 -28.93 -24.10
C GLY A 358 4.06 -27.61 -24.84
N GLN A 359 3.09 -26.70 -24.72
CA GLN A 359 3.29 -25.32 -25.17
C GLN A 359 4.43 -24.68 -24.38
N MET A 360 5.21 -23.86 -25.06
CA MET A 360 6.36 -23.17 -24.46
C MET A 360 6.18 -21.66 -24.51
N LEU A 361 6.78 -20.96 -23.57
CA LEU A 361 6.80 -19.51 -23.48
C LEU A 361 8.12 -19.10 -22.82
N ARG A 362 8.63 -17.92 -23.12
CA ARG A 362 9.76 -17.35 -22.38
C ARG A 362 9.37 -17.11 -20.93
N LYS A 363 10.33 -17.28 -20.02
CA LYS A 363 10.12 -17.21 -18.58
C LYS A 363 9.44 -15.91 -18.14
N GLU A 364 9.83 -14.78 -18.73
CA GLU A 364 9.33 -13.44 -18.41
C GLU A 364 7.82 -13.32 -18.70
N ALA A 365 7.39 -13.76 -19.89
CA ALA A 365 5.98 -13.79 -20.24
C ALA A 365 5.19 -14.85 -19.45
N LEU A 366 5.81 -15.97 -19.05
CA LEU A 366 5.14 -16.97 -18.24
C LEU A 366 4.82 -16.47 -16.83
N VAL A 367 5.76 -15.76 -16.19
CA VAL A 367 5.52 -15.13 -14.87
C VAL A 367 4.38 -14.14 -14.97
N ALA A 368 4.41 -13.25 -15.96
CA ALA A 368 3.35 -12.29 -16.21
C ALA A 368 2.00 -12.95 -16.50
N LEU A 369 2.00 -14.06 -17.25
CA LEU A 369 0.80 -14.81 -17.59
C LEU A 369 0.18 -15.47 -16.35
N ASP A 370 0.98 -16.04 -15.44
CA ASP A 370 0.45 -16.65 -14.21
C ASP A 370 -0.09 -15.58 -13.23
N GLU A 371 0.54 -14.41 -13.14
CA GLU A 371 0.00 -13.25 -12.40
C GLU A 371 -1.35 -12.80 -12.97
N MET A 372 -1.45 -12.62 -14.30
CA MET A 372 -2.70 -12.29 -14.98
C MET A 372 -3.75 -13.39 -14.78
N GLY A 373 -3.31 -14.65 -14.84
CA GLY A 373 -4.15 -15.84 -14.62
C GLY A 373 -4.74 -15.88 -13.22
N LYS A 374 -4.00 -15.48 -12.20
CA LYS A 374 -4.49 -15.40 -10.81
C LYS A 374 -5.68 -14.46 -10.71
N ASP A 375 -5.55 -13.23 -11.19
CA ASP A 375 -6.60 -12.23 -11.07
C ASP A 375 -7.81 -12.56 -11.99
N PHE A 376 -7.54 -13.15 -13.14
CA PHE A 376 -8.59 -13.71 -14.01
C PHE A 376 -9.36 -14.84 -13.32
N TYR A 377 -8.65 -15.76 -12.64
CA TYR A 377 -9.25 -16.86 -11.89
C TYR A 377 -10.09 -16.34 -10.72
N THR A 378 -9.61 -15.33 -9.98
CA THR A 378 -10.40 -14.68 -8.93
C THR A 378 -11.68 -14.06 -9.48
N LYS A 379 -11.66 -13.52 -10.71
CA LYS A 379 -12.83 -12.90 -11.33
C LYS A 379 -13.86 -13.91 -11.86
N PHE A 380 -13.39 -14.97 -12.54
CA PHE A 380 -14.26 -15.86 -13.31
C PHE A 380 -14.33 -17.30 -12.80
N GLY A 381 -13.48 -17.68 -11.83
CA GLY A 381 -13.39 -19.05 -11.31
C GLY A 381 -12.83 -20.07 -12.31
N VAL A 382 -12.34 -19.62 -13.46
CA VAL A 382 -11.80 -20.46 -14.54
C VAL A 382 -10.37 -20.06 -14.88
N LYS A 383 -9.55 -21.05 -15.24
CA LYS A 383 -8.15 -20.84 -15.65
C LYS A 383 -8.07 -20.25 -17.05
N ILE A 384 -7.06 -19.45 -17.34
CA ILE A 384 -6.77 -19.01 -18.70
C ILE A 384 -6.32 -20.23 -19.52
N ALA A 385 -7.01 -20.50 -20.63
CA ALA A 385 -6.72 -21.62 -21.50
C ALA A 385 -5.79 -21.21 -22.65
N VAL A 386 -4.54 -21.67 -22.61
CA VAL A 386 -3.56 -21.42 -23.68
C VAL A 386 -3.63 -22.56 -24.70
N VAL A 387 -3.88 -22.19 -25.95
CA VAL A 387 -3.96 -23.11 -27.09
C VAL A 387 -2.64 -23.17 -27.84
N SER A 388 -1.93 -22.06 -27.95
CA SER A 388 -0.66 -21.97 -28.65
C SER A 388 0.27 -20.97 -27.99
N GLY A 389 1.53 -21.36 -27.81
CA GLY A 389 2.63 -20.51 -27.34
C GLY A 389 3.70 -20.40 -28.41
N TYR A 390 4.95 -20.69 -28.07
CA TYR A 390 6.07 -20.66 -29.00
C TYR A 390 5.89 -21.58 -30.21
N ARG A 391 6.20 -21.05 -31.41
CA ARG A 391 6.28 -21.81 -32.67
C ARG A 391 7.64 -21.61 -33.30
N SER A 392 8.35 -22.71 -33.60
CA SER A 392 9.62 -22.65 -34.32
C SER A 392 9.43 -22.27 -35.79
N TYR A 393 10.51 -21.85 -36.44
CA TYR A 393 10.52 -21.58 -37.88
C TYR A 393 9.98 -22.77 -38.71
N LEU A 394 10.44 -23.99 -38.41
CA LEU A 394 9.99 -25.20 -39.10
C LEU A 394 8.51 -25.50 -38.87
N HIS A 395 7.99 -25.28 -37.66
CA HIS A 395 6.56 -25.41 -37.39
C HIS A 395 5.78 -24.38 -38.22
N GLN A 396 6.23 -23.12 -38.25
CA GLN A 396 5.57 -22.09 -39.03
C GLN A 396 5.57 -22.40 -40.54
N MET A 397 6.64 -23.05 -41.06
CA MET A 397 6.67 -23.54 -42.45
C MET A 397 5.58 -24.56 -42.73
N GLN A 398 5.35 -25.51 -41.82
CA GLN A 398 4.32 -26.53 -41.98
C GLN A 398 2.91 -25.93 -41.99
N ILE A 399 2.65 -24.94 -41.13
CA ILE A 399 1.37 -24.22 -41.12
C ILE A 399 1.14 -23.51 -42.46
N LYS A 400 2.18 -22.91 -43.03
CA LYS A 400 2.08 -22.25 -44.34
C LYS A 400 1.93 -23.23 -45.49
N ALA A 401 2.58 -24.38 -45.44
CA ALA A 401 2.42 -25.45 -46.44
C ALA A 401 0.97 -25.99 -46.46
N ASN A 402 0.27 -25.96 -45.32
CA ASN A 402 -1.14 -26.35 -45.20
C ASN A 402 -2.13 -25.25 -45.63
N ALA A 403 -1.72 -24.38 -46.57
CA ALA A 403 -2.56 -23.36 -47.20
C ALA A 403 -3.20 -22.32 -46.26
N CYS A 404 -2.57 -21.98 -45.13
CA CYS A 404 -3.07 -20.90 -44.28
C CYS A 404 -2.90 -19.52 -44.97
N PRO A 405 -3.98 -18.70 -45.08
CA PRO A 405 -3.94 -17.40 -45.75
C PRO A 405 -2.86 -16.46 -45.19
N ASP A 406 -2.33 -15.58 -46.04
CA ASP A 406 -1.36 -14.54 -45.62
C ASP A 406 -1.97 -13.49 -44.69
N THR A 407 -3.30 -13.34 -44.70
CA THR A 407 -4.06 -12.46 -43.81
C THR A 407 -4.23 -13.02 -42.40
N LEU A 408 -4.01 -14.33 -42.19
CA LEU A 408 -4.23 -15.01 -40.91
C LEU A 408 -2.93 -15.60 -40.33
N CYS A 409 -2.08 -16.18 -41.17
CA CYS A 409 -0.82 -16.75 -40.74
C CYS A 409 0.36 -15.94 -41.28
N SER A 410 1.32 -15.64 -40.41
CA SER A 410 2.59 -15.05 -40.81
C SER A 410 3.47 -16.01 -41.61
N LYS A 411 4.39 -15.47 -42.42
CA LYS A 411 5.49 -16.24 -43.01
C LYS A 411 6.44 -16.78 -41.91
N PRO A 412 7.16 -17.88 -42.16
CA PRO A 412 8.22 -18.35 -41.26
C PRO A 412 9.25 -17.25 -40.99
N GLY A 413 9.61 -17.00 -39.73
CA GLY A 413 10.48 -15.90 -39.33
C GLY A 413 9.77 -14.54 -39.11
N TYR A 414 8.47 -14.46 -39.34
CA TYR A 414 7.65 -13.25 -39.16
C TYR A 414 6.54 -13.42 -38.11
N SER A 415 6.52 -14.55 -37.38
CA SER A 415 5.48 -14.86 -36.39
C SER A 415 5.83 -14.28 -35.03
N GLU A 416 4.88 -13.61 -34.37
CA GLU A 416 5.04 -13.23 -32.96
C GLU A 416 5.23 -14.47 -32.06
N HIS A 417 4.67 -15.63 -32.43
CA HIS A 417 4.88 -16.87 -31.66
C HIS A 417 6.33 -17.32 -31.66
N GLN A 418 7.11 -17.01 -32.69
CA GLN A 418 8.53 -17.37 -32.71
C GLN A 418 9.36 -16.58 -31.68
N SER A 419 8.84 -15.45 -31.16
CA SER A 419 9.48 -14.74 -30.04
C SER A 419 9.39 -15.51 -28.72
N GLY A 420 8.46 -16.48 -28.61
CA GLY A 420 8.14 -17.14 -27.35
C GLY A 420 7.43 -16.22 -26.36
N LEU A 421 6.80 -15.14 -26.82
CA LEU A 421 6.13 -14.16 -25.97
C LEU A 421 4.67 -13.90 -26.41
N ALA A 422 4.21 -14.57 -27.46
CA ALA A 422 2.82 -14.55 -27.90
C ALA A 422 2.09 -15.82 -27.44
N ILE A 423 0.81 -15.66 -27.16
CA ILE A 423 -0.11 -16.73 -26.80
C ILE A 423 -1.43 -16.58 -27.54
N ASP A 424 -2.01 -17.71 -27.94
CA ASP A 424 -3.41 -17.79 -28.37
C ASP A 424 -4.25 -18.41 -27.26
N LEU A 425 -5.35 -17.73 -26.93
CA LEU A 425 -6.23 -18.09 -25.82
C LEU A 425 -7.57 -18.61 -26.32
N TRP A 426 -7.98 -19.77 -25.79
CA TRP A 426 -9.20 -20.51 -26.15
C TRP A 426 -9.30 -20.91 -27.63
N GLU A 427 -9.93 -22.06 -27.92
CA GLU A 427 -10.02 -22.56 -29.30
C GLU A 427 -11.13 -21.85 -30.09
N THR A 428 -10.74 -21.20 -31.18
CA THR A 428 -11.66 -20.57 -32.14
C THR A 428 -10.98 -20.42 -33.51
N THR A 429 -11.77 -20.09 -34.52
CA THR A 429 -11.27 -19.87 -35.90
C THR A 429 -11.54 -18.47 -36.45
N THR A 430 -12.47 -17.69 -35.87
CA THR A 430 -12.84 -16.35 -36.39
C THR A 430 -13.26 -15.41 -35.26
N GLU A 431 -13.07 -14.09 -35.46
CA GLU A 431 -13.52 -13.04 -34.52
C GLU A 431 -15.02 -13.18 -34.21
N LYS A 432 -15.84 -13.37 -35.24
CA LYS A 432 -17.29 -13.50 -35.10
C LYS A 432 -17.67 -14.69 -34.22
N GLU A 433 -17.04 -15.85 -34.43
CA GLU A 433 -17.28 -17.03 -33.61
C GLU A 433 -16.89 -16.76 -32.14
N PHE A 434 -15.69 -16.20 -31.92
CA PHE A 434 -15.18 -15.89 -30.59
C PHE A 434 -16.12 -14.93 -29.83
N LEU A 435 -16.50 -13.81 -30.45
CA LEU A 435 -17.33 -12.78 -29.81
C LEU A 435 -18.81 -13.19 -29.69
N SER A 436 -19.29 -14.14 -30.50
CA SER A 436 -20.66 -14.67 -30.36
C SER A 436 -20.86 -15.49 -29.09
N LYS A 437 -19.79 -16.10 -28.57
CA LYS A 437 -19.83 -16.87 -27.32
C LYS A 437 -19.76 -15.90 -26.14
N LYS A 438 -20.87 -15.76 -25.40
CA LYS A 438 -21.03 -14.80 -24.29
C LYS A 438 -19.88 -14.85 -23.27
N GLU A 439 -19.42 -16.06 -22.93
CA GLU A 439 -18.32 -16.26 -21.99
C GLU A 439 -16.99 -15.73 -22.55
N LEU A 440 -16.62 -16.14 -23.76
CA LEU A 440 -15.39 -15.69 -24.40
C LEU A 440 -15.37 -14.17 -24.63
N ASN A 441 -16.50 -13.59 -25.02
CA ASN A 441 -16.64 -12.15 -25.11
C ASN A 441 -16.40 -11.44 -23.77
N SER A 442 -16.93 -12.00 -22.67
CA SER A 442 -16.70 -11.46 -21.31
C SER A 442 -15.23 -11.56 -20.90
N TYR A 443 -14.56 -12.67 -21.24
CA TYR A 443 -13.13 -12.86 -20.98
C TYR A 443 -12.28 -11.89 -21.78
N PHE A 444 -12.60 -11.71 -23.06
CA PHE A 444 -11.91 -10.74 -23.91
C PHE A 444 -12.07 -9.30 -23.44
N LEU A 445 -13.27 -8.89 -23.02
CA LEU A 445 -13.48 -7.56 -22.45
C LEU A 445 -12.64 -7.37 -21.18
N TRP A 446 -12.53 -8.38 -20.33
CA TRP A 446 -11.66 -8.31 -19.16
C TRP A 446 -10.18 -8.18 -19.55
N LEU A 447 -9.70 -8.99 -20.51
CA LEU A 447 -8.31 -8.91 -20.98
C LEU A 447 -8.04 -7.53 -21.61
N LYS A 448 -8.97 -6.99 -22.39
CA LYS A 448 -8.84 -5.67 -23.00
C LYS A 448 -8.62 -4.57 -21.97
N GLU A 449 -9.28 -4.67 -20.82
CA GLU A 449 -9.16 -3.68 -19.75
C GLU A 449 -7.99 -3.95 -18.78
N ASN A 450 -7.50 -5.18 -18.66
CA ASN A 450 -6.56 -5.55 -17.57
C ASN A 450 -5.23 -6.14 -18.04
N ALA A 451 -5.15 -6.76 -19.22
CA ALA A 451 -3.95 -7.49 -19.65
C ALA A 451 -2.69 -6.60 -19.71
N HIS A 452 -2.88 -5.30 -20.00
CA HIS A 452 -1.79 -4.33 -20.05
C HIS A 452 -1.07 -4.16 -18.71
N LEU A 453 -1.76 -4.34 -17.58
CA LEU A 453 -1.18 -4.27 -16.23
C LEU A 453 -0.12 -5.37 -15.98
N TYR A 454 -0.21 -6.46 -16.74
CA TYR A 454 0.73 -7.58 -16.69
C TYR A 454 1.72 -7.55 -17.87
N GLY A 455 1.61 -6.55 -18.75
CA GLY A 455 2.48 -6.41 -19.91
C GLY A 455 1.98 -7.11 -21.17
N PHE A 456 0.74 -7.59 -21.21
CA PHE A 456 0.15 -8.17 -22.42
C PHE A 456 -0.67 -7.16 -23.23
N HIS A 457 -0.61 -7.29 -24.55
CA HIS A 457 -1.35 -6.47 -25.51
C HIS A 457 -1.97 -7.35 -26.61
N ASN A 458 -3.16 -6.99 -27.08
CA ASN A 458 -3.82 -7.67 -28.21
C ASN A 458 -3.29 -7.07 -29.52
N SER A 459 -2.36 -7.78 -30.18
CA SER A 459 -1.62 -7.25 -31.33
C SER A 459 -2.49 -6.99 -32.56
N TYR A 460 -3.49 -7.84 -32.81
CA TYR A 460 -4.32 -7.81 -34.02
C TYR A 460 -5.77 -7.42 -33.68
N GLN A 461 -5.99 -6.12 -33.48
CA GLN A 461 -7.28 -5.56 -33.03
C GLN A 461 -7.97 -4.68 -34.09
N ASN A 462 -7.22 -4.20 -35.08
CA ASN A 462 -7.67 -3.23 -36.08
C ASN A 462 -7.83 -3.84 -37.48
N GLY A 463 -7.40 -5.09 -37.69
CA GLY A 463 -7.54 -5.81 -38.95
C GLY A 463 -6.41 -5.54 -39.95
N VAL A 464 -6.54 -6.15 -41.14
CA VAL A 464 -5.44 -6.36 -42.10
C VAL A 464 -4.77 -5.07 -42.55
N GLU A 465 -5.53 -4.01 -42.79
CA GLU A 465 -4.97 -2.73 -43.28
C GLU A 465 -4.02 -2.06 -42.28
N ILE A 466 -4.29 -2.24 -40.98
CA ILE A 466 -3.58 -1.53 -39.92
C ILE A 466 -2.52 -2.44 -39.29
N ASP A 467 -2.92 -3.63 -38.85
CA ASP A 467 -2.09 -4.57 -38.11
C ASP A 467 -1.42 -5.63 -39.00
N GLY A 468 -1.92 -5.76 -40.24
CA GLY A 468 -1.40 -6.71 -41.21
C GLY A 468 -2.06 -8.08 -41.21
N TYR A 469 -2.88 -8.36 -40.20
CA TYR A 469 -3.58 -9.61 -40.03
C TYR A 469 -5.05 -9.36 -39.70
N GLU A 470 -5.89 -10.37 -39.90
CA GLU A 470 -7.28 -10.37 -39.46
C GLU A 470 -7.38 -10.11 -37.95
N LYS A 471 -8.56 -9.72 -37.47
CA LYS A 471 -8.74 -9.46 -36.05
C LYS A 471 -8.74 -10.76 -35.26
N GLU A 472 -7.89 -10.83 -34.25
CA GLU A 472 -7.68 -12.01 -33.44
C GLU A 472 -7.87 -11.68 -31.96
N PRO A 473 -9.12 -11.69 -31.43
CA PRO A 473 -9.37 -11.44 -30.00
C PRO A 473 -8.70 -12.47 -29.06
N TRP A 474 -8.30 -13.63 -29.60
CA TRP A 474 -7.55 -14.67 -28.89
C TRP A 474 -6.04 -14.43 -28.82
N HIS A 475 -5.46 -13.55 -29.65
CA HIS A 475 -4.01 -13.41 -29.79
C HIS A 475 -3.44 -12.31 -28.88
N TRP A 476 -2.55 -12.67 -27.96
CA TRP A 476 -1.98 -11.73 -27.00
C TRP A 476 -0.46 -11.83 -26.94
N ARG A 477 0.21 -10.69 -26.95
CA ARG A 477 1.67 -10.55 -26.95
C ARG A 477 2.13 -9.85 -25.67
N TYR A 478 3.05 -10.47 -24.94
CA TYR A 478 3.75 -9.83 -23.83
C TYR A 478 4.76 -8.82 -24.37
N ILE A 479 4.71 -7.54 -24.04
CA ILE A 479 5.61 -6.50 -24.55
C ILE A 479 6.15 -5.58 -23.45
N GLU A 480 6.27 -6.10 -22.23
CA GLU A 480 6.55 -5.35 -21.00
C GLU A 480 5.42 -4.39 -20.57
N LYS A 481 5.34 -4.11 -19.26
CA LYS A 481 4.24 -3.35 -18.65
C LYS A 481 4.14 -1.92 -19.16
N ASP A 482 5.28 -1.22 -19.30
CA ASP A 482 5.30 0.18 -19.72
C ASP A 482 4.75 0.39 -21.12
N LEU A 483 5.21 -0.41 -22.09
CA LEU A 483 4.75 -0.31 -23.47
C LEU A 483 3.30 -0.81 -23.60
N ALA A 484 2.94 -1.94 -22.98
CA ALA A 484 1.56 -2.44 -23.03
C ALA A 484 0.56 -1.41 -22.47
N THR A 485 0.90 -0.78 -21.34
CA THR A 485 0.08 0.28 -20.71
C THR A 485 -0.04 1.48 -21.63
N TYR A 486 1.06 1.93 -22.23
CA TYR A 486 1.03 3.05 -23.18
C TYR A 486 0.14 2.77 -24.39
N LEU A 487 0.22 1.57 -24.99
CA LEU A 487 -0.63 1.19 -26.13
C LEU A 487 -2.10 1.15 -25.73
N TYR A 488 -2.42 0.61 -24.55
CA TYR A 488 -3.78 0.61 -23.99
C TYR A 488 -4.32 2.04 -23.80
N GLU A 489 -3.57 2.91 -23.11
CA GLU A 489 -3.99 4.29 -22.85
C GLU A 489 -4.18 5.10 -24.14
N LYS A 490 -3.31 4.89 -25.13
CA LYS A 490 -3.38 5.56 -26.43
C LYS A 490 -4.37 4.91 -27.40
N LYS A 491 -4.93 3.74 -27.06
CA LYS A 491 -5.85 2.97 -27.91
C LYS A 491 -5.26 2.71 -29.31
N ILE A 492 -4.00 2.32 -29.36
CA ILE A 492 -3.28 1.99 -30.60
C ILE A 492 -2.73 0.57 -30.54
N SER A 493 -2.56 -0.08 -31.69
CA SER A 493 -1.88 -1.37 -31.78
C SER A 493 -0.37 -1.23 -31.77
N PHE A 494 0.31 -2.35 -31.50
CA PHE A 494 1.78 -2.39 -31.56
C PHE A 494 2.30 -2.06 -32.96
N SER A 495 1.61 -2.50 -34.03
CA SER A 495 1.96 -2.15 -35.41
C SER A 495 1.88 -0.64 -35.68
N GLN A 496 0.78 0.01 -35.26
CA GLN A 496 0.62 1.46 -35.40
C GLN A 496 1.72 2.23 -34.66
N PHE A 497 2.03 1.80 -33.44
CA PHE A 497 3.09 2.39 -32.64
C PHE A 497 4.46 2.24 -33.31
N TYR A 498 4.82 1.02 -33.73
CA TYR A 498 6.10 0.73 -34.37
C TYR A 498 6.28 1.51 -35.68
N LYS A 499 5.24 1.57 -36.53
CA LYS A 499 5.25 2.39 -37.75
C LYS A 499 5.49 3.87 -37.43
N LYS A 500 4.84 4.41 -36.39
CA LYS A 500 4.94 5.82 -36.00
C LYS A 500 6.32 6.22 -35.48
N ILE A 501 7.01 5.34 -34.75
CA ILE A 501 8.37 5.63 -34.26
C ILE A 501 9.40 5.49 -35.38
N ASN A 502 9.23 4.56 -36.32
CA ASN A 502 10.17 4.37 -37.43
C ASN A 502 9.96 5.32 -38.61
N THR A 503 8.77 5.88 -38.82
CA THR A 503 8.57 6.92 -39.86
C THR A 503 9.15 8.28 -39.45
N LYS A 504 9.29 8.56 -38.15
CA LYS A 504 9.87 9.83 -37.67
C LYS A 504 11.39 9.92 -37.80
N GLU A 505 12.09 8.82 -38.10
CA GLU A 505 13.52 8.84 -38.46
C GLU A 505 13.75 9.16 -39.96
N SER A 506 12.70 9.28 -40.77
CA SER A 506 12.80 9.58 -42.22
C SER A 506 12.60 11.06 -42.60
N LYS A 507 12.57 11.97 -41.61
CA LYS A 507 12.55 13.43 -41.85
C LYS A 507 13.65 14.12 -41.04
N TYR A 508 14.88 13.98 -41.52
CA TYR A 508 15.94 14.99 -41.40
C TYR A 508 16.67 15.07 -42.74
#